data_AF-A0A368CDM5-F1
#
_entry.id   AF-A0A368CDM5-F1
#
_cell.length_a   1.000
_cell.length_b   1.000
_cell.length_c   1.000
_cell.angle_alpha   90.00
_cell.angle_beta   90.00
_cell.angle_gamma   90.00
#
_symmetry.space_group_name_H-M   'P 1'
#
loop_
_entity.id
_entity.type
_entity.pdbx_description
1 polymer ?
#
loop_
_entity_poly.entity_id
_entity_poly.type
_entity_poly.pdbx_seq_one_letter_code
_entity_poly.pdbx_strand_id
1 'polypeptide(L)'
;MKKPFARLSLIWVLLLSSSVLLGCQTAQVSTDARMATEDQTADPSVEQLPELNLPEPLLEASCDCSDVEIVSEETYFDRAMRALAARDFEQASLYFTRHAAATDSVESREADVGLALIALLSSNPSKADDSQALDDRAEVLALALSLVRQLENRVSVLEKRNVKLASDLEKREAVLKRLRELTLGQLED
;
A
#
# COMPACT_ATOMS: atom_id res chain seq x y z
N MET A 1 4.51 39.03 38.92
CA MET A 1 3.66 37.82 38.75
C MET A 1 4.41 36.80 37.91
N LYS A 2 4.59 35.59 38.45
CA LYS A 2 5.47 34.52 37.94
C LYS A 2 4.71 33.65 36.92
N LYS A 3 5.36 33.30 35.81
CA LYS A 3 4.84 32.52 34.67
C LYS A 3 4.58 31.05 35.07
N PRO A 4 3.37 30.47 34.90
CA PRO A 4 3.10 29.07 35.25
C PRO A 4 3.19 28.06 34.08
N PHE A 5 3.48 28.49 32.85
CA PHE A 5 3.38 27.59 31.67
C PHE A 5 4.48 26.52 31.54
N ALA A 6 5.64 26.68 32.18
CA ALA A 6 6.76 25.74 32.03
C ALA A 6 6.58 24.42 32.81
N ARG A 7 5.68 24.36 33.79
CA ARG A 7 5.51 23.17 34.66
C ARG A 7 4.55 22.13 34.09
N LEU A 8 3.65 22.50 33.18
CA LEU A 8 2.72 21.54 32.57
C LEU A 8 3.40 20.64 31.53
N SER A 9 4.43 21.16 30.84
CA SER A 9 5.12 20.42 29.77
C SER A 9 5.98 19.27 30.28
N LEU A 10 6.48 19.33 31.52
CA LEU A 10 7.37 18.29 32.06
C LEU A 10 6.61 17.07 32.59
N ILE A 11 5.36 17.27 33.00
CA ILE A 11 4.48 16.21 33.53
C ILE A 11 4.00 15.30 32.39
N TRP A 12 3.78 15.87 31.19
CA TRP A 12 3.37 15.12 30.01
C TRP A 12 4.47 14.18 29.48
N VAL A 13 5.74 14.59 29.59
CA VAL A 13 6.88 13.76 29.12
C VAL A 13 7.14 12.58 30.05
N LEU A 14 6.86 12.70 31.36
CA LEU A 14 7.06 11.62 32.33
C LEU A 14 5.95 10.54 32.30
N LEU A 15 4.79 10.82 31.71
CA LEU A 15 3.68 9.87 31.64
C LEU A 15 3.77 8.90 30.45
N LEU A 16 4.59 9.18 29.42
CA LEU A 16 4.70 8.34 28.22
C LEU A 16 5.64 7.12 28.38
N SER A 17 6.42 7.02 29.46
CA SER A 17 7.45 5.97 29.60
C SER A 17 7.00 4.67 30.28
N SER A 18 5.72 4.53 30.65
CA SER A 18 5.29 3.41 31.53
C SER A 18 4.40 2.34 30.89
N SER A 19 4.25 2.29 29.56
CA SER A 19 3.30 1.39 28.90
C SER A 19 3.91 0.19 28.17
N VAL A 20 5.19 -0.12 28.37
CA VAL A 20 5.79 -1.35 27.86
C VAL A 20 5.81 -2.37 28.98
N LEU A 21 4.92 -3.37 28.92
CA LEU A 21 5.06 -4.77 29.38
C LEU A 21 3.67 -5.37 29.64
N LEU A 22 3.01 -5.90 28.60
CA LEU A 22 2.04 -6.99 28.75
C LEU A 22 2.33 -8.02 27.67
N GLY A 23 2.77 -9.20 28.10
CA GLY A 23 3.01 -10.35 27.23
C GLY A 23 1.75 -11.16 26.97
N CYS A 24 1.75 -11.92 25.86
CA CYS A 24 0.82 -13.01 25.63
C CYS A 24 1.61 -14.29 25.33
N GLN A 25 1.41 -15.29 26.21
CA GLN A 25 1.84 -16.67 26.04
C GLN A 25 1.01 -17.32 24.93
N THR A 26 1.66 -18.00 23.98
CA THR A 26 0.99 -18.88 23.03
C THR A 26 0.99 -20.31 23.58
N ALA A 27 -0.18 -20.83 23.92
CA ALA A 27 -0.39 -22.22 24.30
C ALA A 27 -0.28 -23.13 23.05
N GLN A 28 0.50 -24.21 23.16
CA GLN A 28 0.63 -25.25 22.15
C GLN A 28 -0.59 -26.17 22.19
N VAL A 29 -1.19 -26.44 21.02
CA VAL A 29 -2.15 -27.54 20.85
C VAL A 29 -1.42 -28.67 20.14
N SER A 30 -1.17 -29.74 20.91
CA SER A 30 -0.78 -31.04 20.40
C SER A 30 -2.01 -31.74 19.84
N THR A 31 -1.96 -32.18 18.59
CA THR A 31 -2.81 -33.27 18.11
C THR A 31 -1.91 -34.36 17.55
N ASP A 32 -1.83 -35.40 18.38
CA ASP A 32 -1.20 -36.69 18.18
C ASP A 32 -1.96 -37.46 17.08
N ALA A 33 -1.30 -37.74 15.96
CA ALA A 33 -1.81 -38.62 14.91
C ALA A 33 -1.07 -39.95 15.01
N ARG A 34 -1.73 -40.87 15.70
CA ARG A 34 -1.32 -42.24 15.95
C ARG A 34 -1.23 -43.05 14.65
N MET A 35 -0.12 -43.77 14.54
CA MET A 35 0.23 -44.73 13.49
C MET A 35 -0.86 -45.79 13.24
N ALA A 36 -1.05 -46.15 11.98
CA ALA A 36 -1.25 -47.54 11.58
C ALA A 36 -0.69 -47.73 10.16
N THR A 37 0.42 -48.47 10.12
CA THR A 37 1.03 -49.12 8.96
C THR A 37 0.04 -50.04 8.25
N GLU A 38 0.01 -49.99 6.92
CA GLU A 38 -0.46 -51.13 6.13
C GLU A 38 0.55 -51.47 5.02
N ASP A 39 0.66 -52.77 4.86
CA ASP A 39 1.69 -53.54 4.19
C ASP A 39 1.56 -53.47 2.67
N GLN A 40 2.69 -53.66 2.00
CA GLN A 40 2.82 -53.61 0.55
C GLN A 40 2.25 -54.88 -0.08
N THR A 41 1.43 -54.74 -1.12
CA THR A 41 1.47 -55.62 -2.30
C THR A 41 1.00 -54.84 -3.53
N ALA A 42 1.92 -54.55 -4.45
CA ALA A 42 1.67 -54.13 -5.83
C ALA A 42 1.11 -55.34 -6.62
N ASP A 43 0.19 -55.27 -7.60
CA ASP A 43 0.10 -54.53 -8.88
C ASP A 43 -1.19 -55.05 -9.59
N PRO A 44 -1.68 -54.62 -10.78
CA PRO A 44 -1.63 -53.35 -11.53
C PRO A 44 -3.02 -52.72 -11.80
N SER A 45 -3.03 -51.41 -12.00
CA SER A 45 -3.91 -50.61 -12.87
C SER A 45 -5.31 -51.16 -13.25
N VAL A 46 -6.32 -50.71 -12.51
CA VAL A 46 -7.49 -50.07 -13.12
C VAL A 46 -7.70 -48.79 -12.32
N GLU A 47 -7.56 -47.61 -12.96
CA GLU A 47 -7.97 -46.34 -12.35
C GLU A 47 -9.49 -46.38 -12.16
N GLN A 48 -9.91 -46.91 -11.02
CA GLN A 48 -11.28 -46.79 -10.57
C GLN A 48 -11.34 -45.51 -9.75
N LEU A 49 -11.76 -44.42 -10.42
CA LEU A 49 -12.12 -43.17 -9.76
C LEU A 49 -13.06 -43.50 -8.59
N PRO A 50 -12.82 -42.97 -7.37
CA PRO A 50 -13.74 -43.17 -6.27
C PRO A 50 -15.13 -42.70 -6.68
N GLU A 51 -16.11 -43.60 -6.64
CA GLU A 51 -17.50 -43.26 -6.92
C GLU A 51 -17.99 -42.37 -5.78
N LEU A 52 -17.91 -41.06 -6.02
CA LEU A 52 -18.45 -40.05 -5.12
C LEU A 52 -19.96 -40.32 -5.03
N ASN A 53 -20.41 -40.80 -3.87
CA ASN A 53 -21.84 -40.92 -3.52
C ASN A 53 -22.40 -39.51 -3.30
N LEU A 54 -22.41 -38.71 -4.36
CA LEU A 54 -23.10 -37.45 -4.42
C LEU A 54 -24.60 -37.78 -4.53
N PRO A 55 -25.47 -37.15 -3.73
CA PRO A 55 -26.90 -37.27 -3.95
C PRO A 55 -27.23 -36.90 -5.41
N GLU A 56 -28.16 -37.64 -6.01
CA GLU A 56 -28.57 -37.46 -7.41
C GLU A 56 -28.78 -35.97 -7.70
N PRO A 57 -28.24 -35.44 -8.83
CA PRO A 57 -28.48 -34.06 -9.19
C PRO A 57 -29.99 -33.90 -9.30
N LEU A 58 -30.55 -33.00 -8.49
CA LEU A 58 -31.95 -32.62 -8.57
C LEU A 58 -32.20 -32.12 -10.00
N LEU A 59 -32.73 -33.01 -10.83
CA LEU A 59 -33.09 -32.72 -12.21
C LEU A 59 -34.06 -31.53 -12.20
N GLU A 60 -33.63 -30.45 -12.84
CA GLU A 60 -34.49 -29.45 -13.47
C GLU A 60 -35.55 -28.81 -12.55
N ALA A 61 -35.13 -28.23 -11.43
CA ALA A 61 -35.66 -26.89 -11.18
C ALA A 61 -35.04 -26.01 -12.27
N SER A 62 -35.86 -25.41 -13.14
CA SER A 62 -35.41 -24.31 -13.99
C SER A 62 -34.78 -23.28 -13.05
N CYS A 63 -33.45 -23.28 -12.95
CA CYS A 63 -32.73 -22.30 -12.18
C CYS A 63 -32.80 -21.03 -13.03
N ASP A 64 -33.97 -20.41 -13.00
CA ASP A 64 -34.25 -19.20 -13.71
C ASP A 64 -33.63 -18.06 -12.91
N CYS A 65 -32.32 -17.91 -13.08
CA CYS A 65 -31.56 -16.81 -12.52
C CYS A 65 -31.96 -15.46 -13.16
N SER A 66 -32.90 -15.45 -14.12
CA SER A 66 -33.35 -14.21 -14.78
C SER A 66 -34.20 -13.32 -13.87
N ASP A 67 -34.76 -13.86 -12.78
CA ASP A 67 -35.54 -13.11 -11.79
C ASP A 67 -34.76 -12.79 -10.50
N VAL A 68 -33.50 -13.24 -10.37
CA VAL A 68 -32.66 -12.91 -9.22
C VAL A 68 -31.89 -11.64 -9.52
N GLU A 69 -32.52 -10.48 -9.27
CA GLU A 69 -31.78 -9.24 -9.09
C GLU A 69 -30.89 -9.39 -7.84
N ILE A 70 -29.65 -9.86 -8.04
CA ILE A 70 -28.61 -9.76 -7.01
C ILE A 70 -28.25 -8.28 -6.91
N VAL A 71 -29.04 -7.52 -6.16
CA VAL A 71 -28.65 -6.20 -5.69
C VAL A 71 -27.59 -6.43 -4.62
N SER A 72 -26.33 -6.58 -5.05
CA SER A 72 -25.21 -6.53 -4.11
C SER A 72 -25.26 -5.16 -3.44
N GLU A 73 -25.50 -5.13 -2.13
CA GLU A 73 -25.47 -3.88 -1.39
C GLU A 73 -24.10 -3.23 -1.60
N GLU A 74 -24.10 -2.07 -2.25
CA GLU A 74 -22.87 -1.36 -2.55
C GLU A 74 -22.17 -0.96 -1.25
N THR A 75 -20.96 -1.49 -1.06
CA THR A 75 -20.18 -1.28 0.16
C THR A 75 -19.58 0.12 0.21
N TYR A 76 -19.15 0.57 1.39
CA TYR A 76 -18.41 1.83 1.51
C TYR A 76 -17.08 1.79 0.74
N PHE A 77 -16.45 0.63 0.59
CA PHE A 77 -15.26 0.48 -0.24
C PHE A 77 -15.56 0.75 -1.72
N ASP A 78 -16.64 0.17 -2.26
CA ASP A 78 -17.00 0.38 -3.66
C ASP A 78 -17.30 1.87 -3.95
N ARG A 79 -17.99 2.54 -3.03
CA ARG A 79 -18.23 4.00 -3.11
C ARG A 79 -16.94 4.80 -3.02
N ALA A 80 -16.01 4.39 -2.17
CA ALA A 80 -14.70 5.03 -2.05
C ALA A 80 -13.90 4.91 -3.35
N MET A 81 -13.92 3.73 -3.99
CA MET A 81 -13.26 3.48 -5.27
C MET A 81 -13.83 4.34 -6.39
N ARG A 82 -15.16 4.48 -6.47
CA ARG A 82 -15.80 5.37 -7.45
C ARG A 82 -15.45 6.84 -7.22
N ALA A 83 -15.52 7.30 -5.97
CA ALA A 83 -15.13 8.67 -5.64
C ALA A 83 -13.64 8.93 -5.98
N LEU A 84 -12.78 7.94 -5.74
CA LEU A 84 -11.36 8.01 -6.08
C LEU A 84 -11.14 8.06 -7.60
N ALA A 85 -11.85 7.26 -8.38
CA ALA A 85 -11.85 7.30 -9.84
C ALA A 85 -12.29 8.68 -10.37
N ALA A 86 -13.33 9.26 -9.76
CA ALA A 86 -13.79 10.62 -10.05
C ALA A 86 -12.86 11.73 -9.53
N ARG A 87 -11.74 11.38 -8.88
CA ARG A 87 -10.79 12.30 -8.23
C ARG A 87 -11.40 13.16 -7.12
N ASP A 88 -12.55 12.74 -6.59
CA ASP A 88 -13.16 13.33 -5.40
C ASP A 88 -12.51 12.74 -4.15
N PHE A 89 -11.30 13.21 -3.86
CA PHE A 89 -10.49 12.72 -2.74
C PHE A 89 -11.13 12.99 -1.38
N GLU A 90 -11.93 14.05 -1.26
CA GLU A 90 -12.62 14.38 -0.01
C GLU A 90 -13.69 13.33 0.27
N GLN A 91 -14.57 13.04 -0.69
CA GLN A 91 -15.59 11.99 -0.53
C GLN A 91 -14.99 10.60 -0.41
N ALA A 92 -13.96 10.29 -1.20
CA ALA A 92 -13.26 9.01 -1.09
C ALA A 92 -12.71 8.78 0.32
N SER A 93 -12.14 9.81 0.96
CA SER A 93 -11.63 9.71 2.33
C SER A 93 -12.74 9.43 3.36
N LEU A 94 -13.92 10.05 3.18
CA LEU A 94 -15.07 9.84 4.04
C LEU A 94 -15.57 8.40 3.93
N TYR A 95 -15.65 7.87 2.71
CA TYR A 95 -16.05 6.48 2.48
C TYR A 95 -15.04 5.47 3.01
N PHE A 96 -13.73 5.67 2.80
CA PHE A 96 -12.71 4.80 3.42
C PHE A 96 -12.76 4.86 4.95
N THR A 97 -12.95 6.05 5.54
CA THR A 97 -13.08 6.18 7.00
C THR A 97 -14.30 5.43 7.54
N ARG A 98 -15.41 5.41 6.80
CA ARG A 98 -16.59 4.61 7.15
C ARG A 98 -16.37 3.11 6.96
N HIS A 99 -15.64 2.73 5.91
CA HIS A 99 -15.20 1.34 5.67
C HIS A 99 -14.33 0.82 6.83
N ALA A 100 -13.47 1.68 7.39
CA ALA A 100 -12.59 1.36 8.52
C ALA A 100 -13.30 1.18 9.87
N ALA A 101 -14.61 1.42 9.97
CA ALA A 101 -15.31 1.43 11.26
C ALA A 101 -15.33 0.08 12.00
N ALA A 102 -14.83 -1.00 11.39
CA ALA A 102 -14.69 -2.31 12.01
C ALA A 102 -13.28 -2.50 12.64
N THR A 103 -13.22 -2.83 13.93
CA THR A 103 -11.97 -3.06 14.69
C THR A 103 -11.22 -4.32 14.24
N ASP A 104 -9.91 -4.21 14.02
CA ASP A 104 -8.96 -5.28 13.61
C ASP A 104 -9.43 -6.18 12.46
N SER A 105 -10.04 -5.53 11.48
CA SER A 105 -10.68 -6.16 10.34
C SER A 105 -9.83 -6.04 9.07
N VAL A 106 -10.20 -6.78 8.02
CA VAL A 106 -9.58 -6.63 6.69
C VAL A 106 -9.90 -5.24 6.14
N GLU A 107 -11.10 -4.76 6.42
CA GLU A 107 -11.71 -3.51 6.00
C GLU A 107 -10.93 -2.28 6.52
N SER A 108 -10.45 -2.35 7.77
CA SER A 108 -9.56 -1.32 8.33
C SER A 108 -8.25 -1.22 7.55
N ARG A 109 -7.62 -2.36 7.24
CA ARG A 109 -6.36 -2.37 6.44
C ARG A 109 -6.59 -1.89 5.01
N GLU A 110 -7.72 -2.25 4.39
CA GLU A 110 -8.09 -1.76 3.06
C GLU A 110 -8.29 -0.25 3.05
N ALA A 111 -8.98 0.28 4.07
CA ALA A 111 -9.18 1.71 4.23
C ALA A 111 -7.85 2.47 4.45
N ASP A 112 -6.94 1.93 5.26
CA ASP A 112 -5.62 2.52 5.47
C ASP A 112 -4.83 2.64 4.16
N VAL A 113 -4.85 1.60 3.33
CA VAL A 113 -4.23 1.63 2.00
C VAL A 113 -4.90 2.67 1.10
N GLY A 114 -6.24 2.73 1.09
CA GLY A 114 -7.00 3.72 0.32
C GLY A 114 -6.70 5.16 0.72
N LEU A 115 -6.66 5.45 2.02
CA LEU A 115 -6.32 6.76 2.57
C LEU A 115 -4.87 7.16 2.26
N ALA A 116 -3.92 6.21 2.35
CA ALA A 116 -2.54 6.45 1.97
C ALA A 116 -2.41 6.78 0.47
N LEU A 117 -3.15 6.09 -0.40
CA LEU A 117 -3.19 6.38 -1.83
C LEU A 117 -3.77 7.77 -2.10
N ILE A 118 -4.84 8.17 -1.40
CA ILE A 118 -5.40 9.52 -1.49
C ILE A 118 -4.37 10.57 -1.10
N ALA A 119 -3.63 10.38 0.00
CA ALA A 119 -2.60 11.31 0.45
C ALA A 119 -1.49 11.48 -0.61
N LEU A 120 -1.11 10.38 -1.28
CA LEU A 120 -0.12 10.40 -2.36
C LEU A 120 -0.62 11.13 -3.60
N LEU A 121 -1.85 10.83 -4.06
CA LEU A 121 -2.46 11.42 -5.25
C LEU A 121 -2.78 12.91 -5.05
N SER A 122 -3.31 13.30 -3.90
CA SER A 122 -3.61 14.71 -3.57
C SER A 122 -2.36 15.58 -3.50
N SER A 123 -1.23 15.02 -3.02
CA SER A 123 0.06 15.72 -2.99
C SER A 123 0.72 15.82 -4.38
N ASN A 124 0.24 15.06 -5.36
CA ASN A 124 0.81 14.95 -6.69
C ASN A 124 -0.28 14.97 -7.76
N PRO A 125 -0.97 16.11 -7.94
CA PRO A 125 -2.05 16.22 -8.91
C PRO A 125 -1.51 15.94 -10.31
N SER A 126 -2.06 14.91 -10.94
CA SER A 126 -1.80 14.53 -12.33
C SER A 126 -2.90 15.11 -13.21
N LYS A 127 -2.52 15.62 -14.38
CA LYS A 127 -3.46 15.97 -15.45
C LYS A 127 -3.73 14.74 -16.31
N ALA A 128 -4.16 13.64 -15.69
CA ALA A 128 -4.50 12.45 -16.46
C ALA A 128 -5.62 12.81 -17.46
N ASP A 129 -5.45 12.31 -18.68
CA ASP A 129 -6.30 12.59 -19.83
C ASP A 129 -7.55 11.72 -19.73
N ASP A 130 -8.72 12.35 -19.66
CA ASP A 130 -10.02 11.68 -19.46
C ASP A 130 -10.51 11.02 -20.77
N SER A 131 -9.60 10.48 -21.59
CA SER A 131 -9.89 10.13 -22.97
C SER A 131 -10.58 8.78 -23.16
N GLN A 132 -10.78 7.99 -22.09
CA GLN A 132 -11.60 6.78 -22.11
C GLN A 132 -12.29 6.58 -20.76
N ALA A 133 -13.60 6.33 -20.79
CA ALA A 133 -14.34 5.91 -19.59
C ALA A 133 -13.90 4.49 -19.22
N LEU A 134 -12.98 4.40 -18.26
CA LEU A 134 -12.56 3.14 -17.66
C LEU A 134 -13.52 2.74 -16.54
N ASP A 135 -13.52 1.46 -16.19
CA ASP A 135 -14.10 1.00 -14.93
C ASP A 135 -13.41 1.71 -13.75
N ASP A 136 -14.15 1.96 -12.66
CA ASP A 136 -13.67 2.71 -11.50
C ASP A 136 -12.33 2.16 -10.98
N ARG A 137 -12.15 0.82 -10.95
CA ARG A 137 -10.89 0.21 -10.48
C ARG A 137 -9.75 0.41 -11.46
N ALA A 138 -10.03 0.33 -12.75
CA ALA A 138 -9.04 0.57 -13.81
C ALA A 138 -8.61 2.04 -13.84
N GLU A 139 -9.52 2.98 -13.60
CA GLU A 139 -9.22 4.40 -13.48
C GLU A 139 -8.30 4.67 -12.28
N VAL A 140 -8.58 4.09 -11.12
CA VAL A 140 -7.69 4.22 -9.93
C VAL A 140 -6.28 3.68 -10.22
N LEU A 141 -6.17 2.55 -10.92
CA LEU A 141 -4.86 2.00 -11.34
C LEU A 141 -4.16 2.93 -12.34
N ALA A 142 -4.89 3.54 -13.27
CA ALA A 142 -4.35 4.51 -14.21
C ALA A 142 -3.80 5.75 -13.48
N LEU A 143 -4.52 6.24 -12.46
CA LEU A 143 -4.06 7.33 -11.60
C LEU A 143 -2.77 6.96 -10.87
N ALA A 144 -2.71 5.77 -10.25
CA ALA A 144 -1.52 5.28 -9.56
C ALA A 144 -0.31 5.14 -10.52
N LEU A 145 -0.52 4.62 -11.73
CA LEU A 145 0.54 4.51 -12.75
C LEU A 145 1.03 5.89 -13.19
N SER A 146 0.12 6.86 -13.34
CA SER A 146 0.48 8.23 -13.69
C SER A 146 1.36 8.89 -12.62
N LEU A 147 1.07 8.62 -11.34
CA LEU A 147 1.88 9.07 -10.22
C LEU A 147 3.29 8.47 -10.25
N VAL A 148 3.42 7.16 -10.48
CA VAL A 148 4.72 6.49 -10.59
C VAL A 148 5.56 7.13 -11.70
N ARG A 149 5.00 7.31 -12.89
CA ARG A 149 5.69 7.98 -14.02
C ARG A 149 6.11 9.41 -13.69
N GLN A 150 5.27 10.15 -12.94
CA GLN A 150 5.60 11.51 -12.51
C GLN A 150 6.79 11.51 -11.55
N LEU A 151 6.83 10.56 -10.61
CA LEU A 151 7.93 10.41 -9.67
C LEU A 151 9.24 10.01 -10.37
N GLU A 152 9.19 9.05 -11.30
CA GLU A 152 10.34 8.66 -12.13
C GLU A 152 10.91 9.85 -12.90
N ASN A 153 10.04 10.65 -13.52
CA ASN A 153 10.46 11.86 -14.22
C ASN A 153 11.13 12.88 -13.28
N ARG A 154 10.59 13.08 -12.07
CA ARG A 154 11.19 13.99 -11.08
C ARG A 154 12.55 13.49 -10.62
N VAL A 155 12.70 12.19 -10.37
CA VAL A 155 13.99 11.58 -10.00
C VAL A 155 15.02 11.77 -11.13
N SER A 156 14.64 11.50 -12.38
CA SER A 156 15.53 11.72 -13.53
C SER A 156 15.96 13.18 -13.69
N VAL A 157 15.04 14.13 -13.48
CA VAL A 157 15.38 15.57 -13.50
C VAL A 157 16.33 15.94 -12.37
N LEU A 158 16.11 15.42 -11.16
CA LEU A 158 16.97 15.66 -10.02
C LEU A 158 18.37 15.09 -10.23
N GLU A 159 18.48 13.89 -10.77
CA GLU A 159 19.75 13.24 -11.10
C GLU A 159 20.56 14.07 -12.12
N LYS A 160 19.92 14.50 -13.22
CA LYS A 160 20.57 15.37 -14.22
C LYS A 160 21.07 16.68 -13.62
N ARG A 161 20.30 17.29 -12.70
CA ARG A 161 20.72 18.50 -11.99
C ARG A 161 21.89 18.23 -11.06
N ASN A 162 21.87 17.10 -10.35
CA ASN A 162 22.96 16.71 -9.45
C ASN A 162 24.27 16.53 -10.22
N VAL A 163 24.25 15.77 -11.33
CA VAL A 163 25.42 15.57 -12.20
C VAL A 163 25.96 16.89 -12.73
N LYS A 164 25.09 17.79 -13.19
CA LYS A 164 25.50 19.12 -13.65
C LYS A 164 26.16 19.94 -12.54
N LEU A 165 25.55 19.97 -11.35
CA LEU A 165 26.10 20.69 -10.20
C LEU A 165 27.45 20.13 -9.77
N ALA A 166 27.59 18.80 -9.73
CA ALA A 166 28.87 18.15 -9.42
C ALA A 166 29.97 18.55 -10.42
N SER A 167 29.67 18.53 -11.73
CA SER A 167 30.61 18.97 -12.77
C SER A 167 30.96 20.46 -12.66
N ASP A 168 29.99 21.31 -12.33
CA ASP A 168 30.24 22.75 -12.16
C ASP A 168 31.11 23.03 -10.93
N LEU A 169 30.94 22.26 -9.85
CA LEU A 169 31.81 22.33 -8.67
C LEU A 169 33.24 21.87 -8.99
N GLU A 170 33.40 20.74 -9.68
CA GLU A 170 34.71 20.24 -10.10
C GLU A 170 35.48 21.28 -10.94
N LYS A 171 34.79 21.94 -11.89
CA LYS A 171 35.39 23.02 -12.69
C LYS A 171 35.82 24.20 -11.83
N ARG A 172 35.01 24.60 -10.85
CA ARG A 172 35.35 25.69 -9.93
C ARG A 172 36.56 25.34 -9.06
N GLU A 173 36.62 24.12 -8.55
CA GLU A 173 37.77 23.64 -7.78
C GLU A 173 39.04 23.61 -8.63
N ALA A 174 38.96 23.17 -9.90
CA ALA A 174 40.09 23.18 -10.82
C ALA A 174 40.59 24.61 -11.12
N VAL A 175 39.67 25.57 -11.30
CA VAL A 175 40.03 26.99 -11.48
C VAL A 175 40.70 27.55 -10.22
N LEU A 176 40.14 27.28 -9.04
CA LEU A 176 40.71 27.73 -7.77
C LEU A 176 42.11 27.14 -7.54
N LYS A 177 42.33 25.87 -7.91
CA LYS A 177 43.63 25.24 -7.83
C LYS A 177 44.66 25.93 -8.73
N ARG A 178 44.30 26.20 -9.99
CA ARG A 178 45.17 26.94 -10.93
C ARG A 178 45.46 28.36 -10.46
N LEU A 179 44.46 29.07 -9.95
CA LEU A 179 44.64 30.41 -9.39
C LEU A 179 45.62 30.37 -8.21
N ARG A 180 45.49 29.38 -7.31
CA ARG A 180 46.42 29.20 -6.20
C ARG A 180 47.85 28.94 -6.69
N GLU A 181 48.02 28.03 -7.65
CA GLU A 181 49.34 27.74 -8.25
C GLU A 181 49.97 29.00 -8.86
N LEU A 182 49.19 29.80 -9.60
CA LEU A 182 49.66 31.07 -10.19
C LEU A 182 50.03 32.11 -9.13
N THR A 183 49.25 32.24 -8.05
CA THR A 183 49.56 33.20 -6.98
C THR A 183 50.79 32.82 -6.17
N LEU A 184 51.07 31.52 -6.01
CA LEU A 184 52.23 31.06 -5.27
C LEU A 184 53.50 31.06 -6.13
N GLY A 185 53.40 30.68 -7.41
CA GLY A 185 54.54 30.75 -8.34
C GLY A 185 55.03 32.18 -8.64
N GLN A 186 54.22 33.20 -8.40
CA GLN A 186 54.62 34.61 -8.51
C GLN A 186 55.33 35.17 -7.26
N LEU A 187 55.38 34.43 -6.15
CA LEU A 187 56.03 34.86 -4.90
C LEU A 187 57.46 34.34 -4.77
N GLU A 188 57.90 33.45 -5.66
CA GLU A 188 59.22 32.77 -5.60
C GLU A 188 60.26 33.34 -6.59
N ASP A 189 59.89 34.36 -7.38
CA ASP A 189 60.76 35.17 -8.26
C ASP A 189 60.82 36.65 -7.78
#